data_AF-A0A0F9WK19-F1
#
_entry.id   AF-A0A0F9WK19-F1
#
_cell.length_a   1.000
_cell.length_b   1.000
_cell.length_c   1.000
_cell.angle_alpha   90.00
_cell.angle_beta   90.00
_cell.angle_gamma   90.00
#
_symmetry.space_group_name_H-M   'P 1'
#
loop_
_entity.id
_entity.type
_entity.pdbx_description
1 polymer ?
#
loop_
_entity_poly.entity_id
_entity_poly.type
_entity_poly.pdbx_seq_one_letter_code
_entity_poly.pdbx_strand_id
1 'polypeptide(L)'
;MKTESQTFALLALCFCGPLLDAAEPIDEAWLAFNNALGKPALIAANADHELALTGYRPIAGFSASDVDANKLRLGFDLFHERRLSADNNIGCNSCHSGMFGGTDGRRVSTGAFGVSGHLNAPTTFNAAMNFRQFWDGRAVTLTEQALGPIESQIEMAHDLATVVELLQNDDNYAAEFAVLYPDGITAHNIGDALAYFQTMNFTRANTPFLRHLAGEEDQLSEQAMRGWQRFDEIGCVSCHNGINLGGNSYQQLGSATSYFVEHRVANVNDNGLINRSLREHDAHVFKVPTLHGVAETAPYFHDGSIDTLEAAIEEMGEHQLGRQLSQQDIDDISAFLQSLGGRGMGMMMGNMGMGRGQGMRQGQDMGRGQGMHEGQGMRQGQGMHEGKGMRQGQGMHQGGMRPGQGMRQQEMPQSQSRTGTMPAGDTNTASANPASPGPRARGAQRRLWYCNCCSAVCPGKIADRNGTCSLRRSSALRLSAI
;
A
#
# COMPACT_ATOMS: atom_id res chain seq x y z
N MET A 1 -10.56 -9.56 90.70
CA MET A 1 -11.84 -8.83 90.52
C MET A 1 -11.86 -8.36 89.06
N LYS A 2 -12.91 -8.67 88.29
CA LYS A 2 -14.05 -7.78 87.95
C LYS A 2 -13.58 -6.44 87.34
N THR A 3 -14.05 -6.00 86.17
CA THR A 3 -15.13 -6.50 85.29
C THR A 3 -15.01 -5.97 83.85
N GLU A 4 -15.75 -6.58 82.91
CA GLU A 4 -16.34 -6.05 81.66
C GLU A 4 -15.62 -4.92 80.86
N SER A 5 -15.23 -5.14 79.59
CA SER A 5 -16.05 -5.38 78.38
C SER A 5 -16.66 -4.11 77.76
N GLN A 6 -16.18 -3.76 76.55
CA GLN A 6 -17.03 -3.23 75.47
C GLN A 6 -16.56 -3.79 74.13
N THR A 7 -17.52 -4.16 73.28
CA THR A 7 -17.29 -4.82 71.99
C THR A 7 -17.64 -3.87 70.85
N PHE A 8 -16.65 -3.50 70.03
CA PHE A 8 -16.90 -2.81 68.75
C PHE A 8 -16.63 -3.78 67.59
N ALA A 9 -17.71 -4.27 66.98
CA ALA A 9 -17.64 -5.07 65.76
C ALA A 9 -17.49 -4.14 64.55
N LEU A 10 -16.25 -3.96 64.07
CA LEU A 10 -15.96 -3.19 62.86
C LEU A 10 -16.01 -4.12 61.64
N LEU A 11 -16.99 -3.88 60.75
CA LEU A 11 -17.26 -4.73 59.60
C LEU A 11 -16.24 -4.47 58.47
N ALA A 12 -15.09 -5.16 58.51
CA ALA A 12 -14.08 -5.07 57.46
C ALA A 12 -14.52 -5.84 56.20
N LEU A 13 -15.10 -5.13 55.23
CA LEU A 13 -15.40 -5.66 53.91
C LEU A 13 -14.10 -5.91 53.11
N CYS A 14 -13.60 -7.14 53.14
CA CYS A 14 -12.48 -7.57 52.31
C CYS A 14 -12.89 -7.65 50.82
N PHE A 15 -12.89 -6.51 50.14
CA PHE A 15 -12.94 -6.42 48.68
C PHE A 15 -11.61 -6.91 48.07
N CYS A 16 -11.44 -8.24 48.00
CA CYS A 16 -10.47 -8.85 47.08
C CYS A 16 -11.01 -8.81 45.65
N GLY A 17 -11.11 -7.61 45.08
CA GLY A 17 -11.11 -7.46 43.63
C GLY A 17 -9.71 -7.77 43.09
N PRO A 18 -9.56 -8.34 41.88
CA PRO A 18 -8.27 -8.34 41.22
C PRO A 18 -7.85 -6.88 41.00
N LEU A 19 -6.62 -6.54 41.39
CA LEU A 19 -5.97 -5.36 40.83
C LEU A 19 -5.85 -5.63 39.33
N LEU A 20 -6.57 -4.84 38.53
CA LEU A 20 -6.20 -4.64 37.14
C LEU A 20 -4.80 -4.06 37.17
N ASP A 21 -3.83 -4.77 36.60
CA ASP A 21 -2.54 -4.17 36.27
C ASP A 21 -2.83 -3.01 35.31
N ALA A 22 -2.79 -1.78 35.84
CA ALA A 22 -2.72 -0.60 35.01
C ALA A 22 -1.41 -0.73 34.24
N ALA A 23 -1.50 -0.95 32.93
CA ALA A 23 -0.33 -1.19 32.08
C ALA A 23 0.72 -0.11 32.36
N GLU A 24 1.94 -0.55 32.68
CA GLU A 24 3.07 0.32 33.05
C GLU A 24 3.11 1.52 32.08
N PRO A 25 3.12 2.76 32.60
CA PRO A 25 3.02 3.94 31.75
C PRO A 25 4.17 3.94 30.75
N ILE A 26 3.82 3.98 29.47
CA ILE A 26 4.77 3.79 28.37
C ILE A 26 5.93 4.78 28.53
N ASP A 27 7.14 4.23 28.68
CA ASP A 27 8.37 4.96 29.01
C ASP A 27 8.52 6.22 28.15
N GLU A 28 8.73 7.38 28.79
CA GLU A 28 8.97 8.64 28.09
C GLU A 28 10.19 8.55 27.16
N ALA A 29 11.19 7.72 27.47
CA ALA A 29 12.31 7.47 26.57
C ALA A 29 11.91 6.63 25.34
N TRP A 30 10.96 5.70 25.48
CA TRP A 30 10.39 4.93 24.35
C TRP A 30 9.47 5.80 23.49
N LEU A 31 8.66 6.66 24.11
CA LEU A 31 7.83 7.66 23.42
C LEU A 31 8.72 8.69 22.70
N ALA A 32 9.76 9.21 23.35
CA ALA A 32 10.72 10.12 22.74
C ALA A 32 11.50 9.43 21.59
N PHE A 33 11.90 8.17 21.75
CA PHE A 33 12.53 7.38 20.68
C PHE A 33 11.60 7.22 19.48
N ASN A 34 10.34 6.81 19.68
CA ASN A 34 9.38 6.69 18.59
C ASN A 34 9.04 8.04 17.95
N ASN A 35 8.84 9.10 18.74
CA ASN A 35 8.60 10.45 18.21
C ASN A 35 9.80 11.01 17.44
N ALA A 36 11.04 10.66 17.84
CA ALA A 36 12.26 10.96 17.10
C ALA A 36 12.42 10.15 15.80
N LEU A 37 11.65 9.05 15.66
CA LEU A 37 11.45 8.33 14.39
C LEU A 37 10.23 8.86 13.60
N GLY A 38 9.70 10.03 13.97
CA GLY A 38 8.54 10.70 13.38
C GLY A 38 7.21 10.29 14.03
N LYS A 39 6.11 10.95 13.64
CA LYS A 39 4.75 10.42 13.93
C LYS A 39 4.73 8.97 13.43
N PRO A 40 4.40 7.96 14.26
CA PRO A 40 4.48 6.57 13.84
C PRO A 40 3.58 6.35 12.62
N ALA A 41 4.14 5.76 11.58
CA ALA A 41 3.38 5.36 10.41
C ALA A 41 2.20 4.46 10.82
N LEU A 42 1.17 4.36 9.98
CA LEU A 42 0.03 3.45 10.20
C LEU A 42 0.44 1.96 10.15
N ILE A 43 1.74 1.66 9.99
CA ILE A 43 2.38 0.38 10.31
C ILE A 43 2.08 -0.12 11.74
N ALA A 44 1.69 0.76 12.67
CA ALA A 44 1.26 0.40 14.03
C ALA A 44 -0.27 0.18 14.19
N ALA A 45 -1.10 0.53 13.19
CA ALA A 45 -2.55 0.40 13.30
C ALA A 45 -2.99 -1.08 13.38
N ASN A 46 -3.94 -1.41 14.25
CA ASN A 46 -4.38 -2.78 14.53
C ASN A 46 -3.28 -3.71 15.11
N ALA A 47 -2.25 -3.17 15.78
CA ALA A 47 -1.20 -3.99 16.41
C ALA A 47 -1.68 -4.87 17.58
N ASP A 48 -2.88 -4.61 18.07
CA ASP A 48 -3.65 -5.36 19.08
C ASP A 48 -4.55 -6.46 18.49
N HIS A 49 -4.73 -6.50 17.17
CA HIS A 49 -5.55 -7.48 16.47
C HIS A 49 -4.99 -8.91 16.59
N GLU A 50 -5.84 -9.94 16.63
CA GLU A 50 -5.39 -11.33 16.80
C GLU A 50 -4.42 -11.81 15.71
N LEU A 51 -4.58 -11.30 14.48
CA LEU A 51 -3.68 -11.57 13.36
C LEU A 51 -2.34 -10.79 13.40
N ALA A 52 -2.12 -9.90 14.37
CA ALA A 52 -0.93 -9.03 14.42
C ALA A 52 0.42 -9.77 14.60
N LEU A 53 0.39 -11.03 15.01
CA LEU A 53 1.56 -11.93 15.08
C LEU A 53 1.67 -12.90 13.88
N THR A 54 0.87 -12.69 12.83
CA THR A 54 0.90 -13.49 11.59
C THR A 54 1.55 -12.71 10.43
N GLY A 55 1.68 -13.34 9.26
CA GLY A 55 2.13 -12.66 8.04
C GLY A 55 1.19 -11.55 7.55
N TYR A 56 -0.05 -11.49 8.03
CA TYR A 56 -1.13 -10.69 7.47
C TYR A 56 -1.86 -9.89 8.55
N ARG A 57 -2.26 -8.65 8.27
CA ARG A 57 -3.06 -7.85 9.21
C ARG A 57 -4.10 -7.02 8.46
N PRO A 58 -5.39 -7.02 8.88
CA PRO A 58 -6.40 -6.21 8.24
C PRO A 58 -6.10 -4.72 8.43
N ILE A 59 -6.49 -3.93 7.44
CA ILE A 59 -6.42 -2.47 7.47
C ILE A 59 -7.75 -1.94 8.02
N ALA A 60 -7.70 -1.12 9.07
CA ALA A 60 -8.87 -0.36 9.50
C ALA A 60 -9.23 0.69 8.44
N GLY A 61 -10.49 0.75 8.05
CA GLY A 61 -11.03 1.85 7.24
C GLY A 61 -11.33 3.08 8.10
N PHE A 62 -11.23 4.26 7.52
CA PHE A 62 -11.65 5.51 8.17
C PHE A 62 -13.18 5.65 8.13
N SER A 63 -13.76 6.08 9.25
CA SER A 63 -15.14 6.55 9.32
C SER A 63 -15.23 8.02 8.88
N ALA A 64 -16.43 8.50 8.52
CA ALA A 64 -16.63 9.91 8.17
C ALA A 64 -16.32 10.88 9.33
N SER A 65 -16.35 10.40 10.58
CA SER A 65 -15.97 11.15 11.78
C SER A 65 -14.46 11.31 11.98
N ASP A 66 -13.63 10.52 11.29
CA ASP A 66 -12.16 10.59 11.37
C ASP A 66 -11.57 11.59 10.35
N VAL A 67 -12.44 12.25 9.56
CA VAL A 67 -12.07 13.11 8.43
C VAL A 67 -12.21 14.58 8.79
N ASP A 68 -11.08 15.29 8.90
CA ASP A 68 -11.05 16.75 8.77
C ASP A 68 -11.26 17.10 7.29
N ALA A 69 -12.49 17.49 6.95
CA ALA A 69 -12.87 17.82 5.58
C ALA A 69 -12.15 19.07 5.03
N ASN A 70 -11.73 20.00 5.89
CA ASN A 70 -10.97 21.19 5.48
C ASN A 70 -9.54 20.80 5.12
N LYS A 71 -8.87 20.03 6.00
CA LYS A 71 -7.49 19.55 5.79
C LYS A 71 -7.40 18.55 4.65
N LEU A 72 -8.42 17.70 4.47
CA LEU A 72 -8.54 16.80 3.32
C LEU A 72 -8.61 17.59 2.01
N ARG A 73 -9.39 18.67 1.98
CA ARG A 73 -9.54 19.51 0.78
C ARG A 73 -8.28 20.33 0.49
N LEU A 74 -7.69 20.99 1.49
CA LEU A 74 -6.42 21.71 1.33
C LEU A 74 -5.30 20.78 0.80
N GLY A 75 -5.18 19.57 1.35
CA GLY A 75 -4.22 18.58 0.88
C GLY A 75 -4.53 18.05 -0.53
N PHE A 76 -5.81 17.91 -0.91
CA PHE A 76 -6.22 17.59 -2.28
C PHE A 76 -5.81 18.72 -3.25
N ASP A 77 -6.11 19.96 -2.90
CA ASP A 77 -5.83 21.13 -3.74
C ASP A 77 -4.31 21.32 -3.92
N LEU A 78 -3.50 21.14 -2.86
CA LEU A 78 -2.04 21.11 -2.95
C LEU A 78 -1.51 19.94 -3.81
N PHE A 79 -2.06 18.73 -3.67
CA PHE A 79 -1.62 17.55 -4.43
C PHE A 79 -1.85 17.69 -5.96
N HIS A 80 -2.73 18.60 -6.38
CA HIS A 80 -3.01 18.95 -7.77
C HIS A 80 -2.44 20.33 -8.19
N GLU A 81 -1.76 21.04 -7.29
CA GLU A 81 -1.26 22.40 -7.55
C GLU A 81 0.02 22.34 -8.39
N ARG A 82 -0.12 22.58 -9.70
CA ARG A 82 1.01 22.56 -10.64
C ARG A 82 2.00 23.70 -10.42
N ARG A 83 1.62 24.77 -9.71
CA ARG A 83 2.51 25.86 -9.28
C ARG A 83 3.56 25.45 -8.24
N LEU A 84 3.49 24.21 -7.72
CA LEU A 84 4.53 23.66 -6.85
C LEU A 84 5.79 23.23 -7.64
N SER A 85 5.74 23.11 -8.98
CA SER A 85 6.94 22.95 -9.83
C SER A 85 7.40 24.27 -10.43
N ALA A 86 8.71 24.44 -10.61
CA ALA A 86 9.31 25.71 -11.05
C ALA A 86 8.90 26.12 -12.49
N ASP A 87 8.40 25.18 -13.29
CA ASP A 87 7.85 25.41 -14.63
C ASP A 87 6.31 25.52 -14.64
N ASN A 88 5.66 25.46 -13.48
CA ASN A 88 4.22 25.44 -13.26
C ASN A 88 3.47 24.29 -13.96
N ASN A 89 4.15 23.19 -14.31
CA ASN A 89 3.56 22.08 -15.06
C ASN A 89 3.31 20.78 -14.27
N ILE A 90 3.94 20.57 -13.12
CA ILE A 90 3.93 19.28 -12.41
C ILE A 90 3.36 19.48 -11.00
N GLY A 91 2.33 18.69 -10.69
CA GLY A 91 1.84 18.48 -9.32
C GLY A 91 2.05 17.02 -8.91
N CYS A 92 1.88 16.69 -7.63
CA CYS A 92 2.04 15.32 -7.13
C CYS A 92 1.19 14.31 -7.92
N ASN A 93 -0.03 14.70 -8.29
CA ASN A 93 -0.96 13.95 -9.13
C ASN A 93 -0.45 13.56 -10.53
N SER A 94 0.62 14.22 -11.01
CA SER A 94 1.21 14.01 -12.33
C SER A 94 2.10 12.76 -12.37
N CYS A 95 2.72 12.43 -11.23
CA CYS A 95 3.50 11.20 -11.02
C CYS A 95 2.74 10.14 -10.19
N HIS A 96 1.69 10.54 -9.46
CA HIS A 96 0.90 9.67 -8.58
C HIS A 96 -0.60 9.82 -8.82
N SER A 97 -1.08 9.22 -9.90
CA SER A 97 -2.49 9.24 -10.29
C SER A 97 -3.26 8.07 -9.68
N GLY A 98 -4.41 8.38 -9.07
CA GLY A 98 -5.36 7.38 -8.59
C GLY A 98 -6.00 6.51 -9.71
N MET A 99 -5.77 6.83 -10.99
CA MET A 99 -6.19 6.02 -12.14
C MET A 99 -5.15 4.95 -12.54
N PHE A 100 -3.89 5.09 -12.11
CA PHE A 100 -2.80 4.15 -12.39
C PHE A 100 -2.26 3.56 -11.08
N GLY A 101 -3.18 3.06 -10.24
CA GLY A 101 -2.83 2.43 -8.96
C GLY A 101 -2.05 3.30 -7.98
N GLY A 102 -2.04 4.64 -8.13
CA GLY A 102 -1.21 5.56 -7.33
C GLY A 102 0.17 5.89 -7.92
N THR A 103 0.44 5.51 -9.18
CA THR A 103 1.67 5.78 -9.94
C THR A 103 1.35 6.60 -11.21
N ASP A 104 2.28 6.64 -12.17
CA ASP A 104 2.09 7.26 -13.50
C ASP A 104 2.09 6.25 -14.67
N GLY A 105 2.20 4.95 -14.39
CA GLY A 105 2.27 3.88 -15.40
C GLY A 105 3.53 3.91 -16.28
N ARG A 106 4.64 4.52 -15.84
CA ARG A 106 5.90 4.63 -16.61
C ARG A 106 7.04 3.84 -15.97
N ARG A 107 8.07 3.54 -16.78
CA ARG A 107 9.33 2.95 -16.27
C ARG A 107 10.02 3.90 -15.30
N VAL A 108 10.13 5.17 -15.69
CA VAL A 108 10.56 6.29 -14.84
C VAL A 108 9.68 7.50 -15.12
N SER A 109 9.47 8.34 -14.11
CA SER A 109 8.64 9.55 -14.24
C SER A 109 9.31 10.65 -15.07
N THR A 110 8.50 11.62 -15.51
CA THR A 110 8.97 12.84 -16.18
C THR A 110 8.63 14.05 -15.34
N GLY A 111 9.65 14.79 -14.90
CA GLY A 111 9.53 15.97 -14.05
C GLY A 111 9.43 17.29 -14.83
N ALA A 112 9.58 18.39 -14.09
CA ALA A 112 9.59 19.75 -14.58
C ALA A 112 10.58 19.94 -15.74
N PHE A 113 10.25 20.85 -16.67
CA PHE A 113 11.03 21.10 -17.89
C PHE A 113 11.20 19.88 -18.82
N GLY A 114 10.50 18.76 -18.55
CA GLY A 114 10.61 17.51 -19.33
C GLY A 114 11.79 16.63 -18.94
N VAL A 115 12.41 16.85 -17.77
CA VAL A 115 13.54 16.04 -17.29
C VAL A 115 13.07 14.61 -16.98
N SER A 116 13.81 13.60 -17.46
CA SER A 116 13.56 12.21 -17.09
C SER A 116 14.09 11.91 -15.69
N GLY A 117 13.23 11.34 -14.85
CA GLY A 117 13.63 10.74 -13.59
C GLY A 117 14.50 9.49 -13.77
N HIS A 118 14.81 8.83 -12.66
CA HIS A 118 15.76 7.72 -12.59
C HIS A 118 15.18 6.43 -11.98
N LEU A 119 13.97 6.52 -11.41
CA LEU A 119 13.27 5.45 -10.72
C LEU A 119 11.79 5.45 -11.13
N ASN A 120 11.15 4.29 -11.03
CA ASN A 120 9.70 4.13 -11.11
C ASN A 120 9.03 4.83 -9.91
N ALA A 121 7.90 5.51 -10.15
CA ALA A 121 7.12 6.15 -9.09
C ALA A 121 6.41 5.09 -8.24
N PRO A 122 6.80 4.87 -6.97
CA PRO A 122 6.12 3.90 -6.11
C PRO A 122 4.70 4.38 -5.79
N THR A 123 3.78 3.45 -5.57
CA THR A 123 2.38 3.81 -5.30
C THR A 123 2.20 4.64 -4.02
N THR A 124 1.29 5.62 -4.08
CA THR A 124 0.74 6.29 -2.90
C THR A 124 -0.23 5.41 -2.10
N PHE A 125 -0.73 4.31 -2.68
CA PHE A 125 -1.69 3.43 -2.02
C PHE A 125 -1.07 2.80 -0.76
N ASN A 126 -1.74 2.98 0.39
CA ASN A 126 -1.23 2.61 1.71
C ASN A 126 0.18 3.16 2.05
N ALA A 127 0.68 4.20 1.38
CA ALA A 127 2.03 4.73 1.64
C ALA A 127 2.22 5.22 3.08
N ALA A 128 1.15 5.71 3.71
CA ALA A 128 1.10 6.08 5.14
C ALA A 128 1.38 4.91 6.11
N MET A 129 1.36 3.66 5.63
CA MET A 129 1.70 2.45 6.41
C MET A 129 3.13 1.97 6.17
N ASN A 130 3.94 2.64 5.32
CA ASN A 130 5.35 2.32 5.20
C ASN A 130 6.14 2.82 6.43
N PHE A 131 7.11 2.05 6.93
CA PHE A 131 8.03 2.52 7.98
C PHE A 131 8.99 3.62 7.52
N ARG A 132 9.25 3.70 6.21
CA ARG A 132 10.11 4.68 5.51
C ARG A 132 9.55 4.91 4.11
N GLN A 133 9.86 6.05 3.50
CA GLN A 133 9.36 6.39 2.17
C GLN A 133 10.50 6.47 1.13
N PHE A 134 10.13 6.41 -0.16
CA PHE A 134 11.01 6.12 -1.30
C PHE A 134 11.59 4.69 -1.30
N TRP A 135 12.19 4.28 -2.43
CA TRP A 135 12.79 2.96 -2.65
C TRP A 135 14.03 2.67 -1.79
N ASP A 136 14.82 3.70 -1.50
CA ASP A 136 15.98 3.68 -0.59
C ASP A 136 15.59 3.92 0.88
N GLY A 137 14.31 4.16 1.16
CA GLY A 137 13.81 4.55 2.49
C GLY A 137 14.34 5.89 3.00
N ARG A 138 14.80 6.79 2.10
CA ARG A 138 15.52 8.01 2.51
C ARG A 138 14.72 8.99 3.35
N ALA A 139 13.40 9.01 3.24
CA ALA A 139 12.54 9.82 4.10
C ALA A 139 11.94 8.99 5.23
N VAL A 140 11.96 9.54 6.44
CA VAL A 140 11.44 8.92 7.67
C VAL A 140 9.92 8.93 7.69
N THR A 141 9.28 10.01 7.23
CA THR A 141 7.82 10.20 7.28
C THR A 141 7.22 10.52 5.90
N LEU A 142 5.89 10.40 5.77
CA LEU A 142 5.16 10.85 4.57
C LEU A 142 5.14 12.39 4.45
N THR A 143 5.19 13.11 5.57
CA THR A 143 5.34 14.58 5.62
C THR A 143 6.67 15.04 5.01
N GLU A 144 7.77 14.37 5.37
CA GLU A 144 9.11 14.62 4.80
C GLU A 144 9.18 14.19 3.34
N GLN A 145 8.59 13.04 2.97
CA GLN A 145 8.51 12.60 1.59
C GLN A 145 7.75 13.59 0.71
N ALA A 146 6.64 14.16 1.18
CA ALA A 146 5.82 15.08 0.40
C ALA A 146 6.54 16.38 0.00
N LEU A 147 7.62 16.74 0.71
CA LEU A 147 8.43 17.93 0.42
C LEU A 147 9.61 17.65 -0.51
N GLY A 148 10.20 16.45 -0.47
CA GLY A 148 11.37 16.08 -1.27
C GLY A 148 11.23 16.25 -2.80
N PRO A 149 10.11 15.85 -3.44
CA PRO A 149 9.88 16.04 -4.86
C PRO A 149 9.89 17.50 -5.30
N ILE A 150 9.50 18.43 -4.40
CA ILE A 150 9.46 19.87 -4.66
C ILE A 150 10.88 20.37 -4.98
N GLU A 151 11.84 20.12 -4.08
CA GLU A 151 13.24 20.54 -4.23
C GLU A 151 14.01 19.72 -5.28
N SER A 152 13.58 18.48 -5.52
CA SER A 152 14.23 17.53 -6.42
C SER A 152 14.26 18.03 -7.86
N GLN A 153 15.48 18.27 -8.36
CA GLN A 153 15.77 18.87 -9.67
C GLN A 153 15.38 17.99 -10.87
N ILE A 154 15.00 16.72 -10.63
CA ILE A 154 14.50 15.78 -11.64
C ILE A 154 12.99 15.49 -11.49
N GLU A 155 12.32 16.12 -10.52
CA GLU A 155 10.88 15.94 -10.24
C GLU A 155 10.13 17.27 -10.41
N MET A 156 10.25 18.24 -9.49
CA MET A 156 9.51 19.52 -9.56
C MET A 156 10.44 20.75 -9.57
N ALA A 157 11.70 20.59 -9.20
CA ALA A 157 12.80 21.56 -9.35
C ALA A 157 12.58 22.96 -8.74
N HIS A 158 11.75 23.07 -7.70
CA HIS A 158 11.36 24.32 -7.05
C HIS A 158 11.95 24.45 -5.64
N ASP A 159 12.46 25.63 -5.30
CA ASP A 159 12.85 25.95 -3.91
C ASP A 159 11.62 26.04 -2.98
N LEU A 160 11.70 25.42 -1.80
CA LEU A 160 10.61 25.37 -0.81
C LEU A 160 10.27 26.73 -0.19
N ALA A 161 11.25 27.62 0.00
CA ALA A 161 10.97 28.94 0.57
C ALA A 161 10.14 29.79 -0.41
N THR A 162 10.47 29.70 -1.70
CA THR A 162 9.74 30.34 -2.80
C THR A 162 8.35 29.72 -3.00
N VAL A 163 8.17 28.40 -2.79
CA VAL A 163 6.83 27.78 -2.73
C VAL A 163 6.00 28.33 -1.56
N VAL A 164 6.60 28.47 -0.38
CA VAL A 164 5.92 29.06 0.79
C VAL A 164 5.50 30.50 0.50
N GLU A 165 6.37 31.33 -0.08
CA GLU A 165 6.04 32.70 -0.49
C GLU A 165 4.93 32.72 -1.57
N LEU A 166 4.99 31.85 -2.57
CA LEU A 166 3.97 31.73 -3.62
C LEU A 166 2.59 31.41 -3.06
N LEU A 167 2.51 30.52 -2.07
CA LEU A 167 1.25 30.14 -1.41
C LEU A 167 0.78 31.23 -0.42
N GLN A 168 1.71 31.93 0.27
CA GLN A 168 1.37 33.05 1.17
C GLN A 168 0.78 34.26 0.42
N ASN A 169 1.15 34.44 -0.86
CA ASN A 169 0.61 35.48 -1.73
C ASN A 169 -0.66 35.06 -2.51
N ASP A 170 -1.23 33.87 -2.23
CA ASP A 170 -2.53 33.44 -2.77
C ASP A 170 -3.60 33.52 -1.67
N ASP A 171 -4.50 34.51 -1.77
CA ASP A 171 -5.56 34.77 -0.77
C ASP A 171 -6.36 33.52 -0.38
N ASN A 172 -6.54 32.56 -1.30
CA ASN A 172 -7.29 31.33 -1.04
C ASN A 172 -6.51 30.40 -0.12
N TYR A 173 -5.22 30.14 -0.43
CA TYR A 173 -4.37 29.33 0.42
C TYR A 173 -4.10 30.02 1.76
N ALA A 174 -3.85 31.33 1.78
CA ALA A 174 -3.68 32.09 3.01
C ALA A 174 -4.90 31.94 3.95
N ALA A 175 -6.12 32.02 3.42
CA ALA A 175 -7.34 31.79 4.18
C ALA A 175 -7.49 30.34 4.65
N GLU A 176 -7.22 29.34 3.80
CA GLU A 176 -7.42 27.92 4.14
C GLU A 176 -6.41 27.39 5.16
N PHE A 177 -5.13 27.79 5.04
CA PHE A 177 -4.14 27.48 6.06
C PHE A 177 -4.46 28.17 7.39
N ALA A 178 -4.94 29.42 7.40
CA ALA A 178 -5.29 30.14 8.63
C ALA A 178 -6.48 29.52 9.40
N VAL A 179 -7.31 28.68 8.75
CA VAL A 179 -8.36 27.88 9.42
C VAL A 179 -7.78 26.66 10.13
N LEU A 180 -6.65 26.13 9.67
CA LEU A 180 -6.10 24.82 10.07
C LEU A 180 -4.83 24.91 10.92
N TYR A 181 -4.04 25.97 10.77
CA TYR A 181 -2.69 26.10 11.32
C TYR A 181 -2.49 27.50 11.93
N PRO A 182 -2.26 27.62 13.26
CA PRO A 182 -2.07 28.92 13.92
C PRO A 182 -0.83 29.70 13.44
N ASP A 183 0.17 29.02 12.89
CA ASP A 183 1.38 29.57 12.27
C ASP A 183 1.25 29.75 10.73
N GLY A 184 0.08 29.44 10.16
CA GLY A 184 -0.26 29.67 8.76
C GLY A 184 0.52 28.77 7.79
N ILE A 185 1.01 29.35 6.70
CA ILE A 185 1.71 28.60 5.64
C ILE A 185 3.18 28.47 5.99
N THR A 186 3.58 27.24 6.30
CA THR A 186 4.97 26.82 6.50
C THR A 186 5.24 25.55 5.70
N ALA A 187 6.51 25.25 5.40
CA ALA A 187 6.88 23.99 4.73
C ALA A 187 6.39 22.76 5.52
N HIS A 188 6.41 22.83 6.86
CA HIS A 188 5.85 21.78 7.72
C HIS A 188 4.35 21.58 7.48
N ASN A 189 3.57 22.66 7.46
CA ASN A 189 2.11 22.59 7.32
C ASN A 189 1.69 22.18 5.90
N ILE A 190 2.46 22.54 4.87
CA ILE A 190 2.30 22.04 3.49
C ILE A 190 2.50 20.51 3.47
N GLY A 191 3.60 20.03 4.05
CA GLY A 191 3.89 18.59 4.13
C GLY A 191 2.88 17.81 4.96
N ASP A 192 2.36 18.39 6.05
CA ASP A 192 1.36 17.75 6.92
C ASP A 192 -0.04 17.74 6.27
N ALA A 193 -0.41 18.76 5.49
CA ALA A 193 -1.61 18.76 4.66
C ALA A 193 -1.54 17.71 3.53
N LEU A 194 -0.41 17.68 2.79
CA LEU A 194 -0.17 16.70 1.74
C LEU A 194 -0.13 15.26 2.29
N ALA A 195 0.53 15.01 3.41
CA ALA A 195 0.56 13.71 4.06
C ALA A 195 -0.82 13.29 4.59
N TYR A 196 -1.61 14.22 5.11
CA TYR A 196 -2.98 13.95 5.54
C TYR A 196 -3.87 13.55 4.37
N PHE A 197 -3.91 14.33 3.28
CA PHE A 197 -4.67 13.96 2.09
C PHE A 197 -4.23 12.61 1.52
N GLN A 198 -2.93 12.37 1.39
CA GLN A 198 -2.42 11.08 0.89
C GLN A 198 -2.86 9.91 1.79
N THR A 199 -2.78 10.08 3.11
CA THR A 199 -3.24 9.07 4.08
C THR A 199 -4.71 8.73 3.89
N MET A 200 -5.59 9.75 3.89
CA MET A 200 -7.03 9.53 3.84
C MET A 200 -7.52 9.05 2.46
N ASN A 201 -6.97 9.60 1.37
CA ASN A 201 -7.43 9.32 0.00
C ASN A 201 -6.83 8.04 -0.61
N PHE A 202 -5.60 7.68 -0.24
CA PHE A 202 -4.89 6.52 -0.81
C PHE A 202 -4.82 5.30 0.12
N THR A 203 -5.38 5.35 1.33
CA THR A 203 -5.60 4.12 2.10
C THR A 203 -6.61 3.20 1.39
N ARG A 204 -6.31 1.90 1.34
CA ARG A 204 -7.10 0.84 0.71
C ARG A 204 -7.42 -0.22 1.76
N ALA A 205 -8.53 -0.01 2.46
CA ALA A 205 -9.02 -0.90 3.52
C ALA A 205 -9.98 -2.01 3.04
N ASN A 206 -10.38 -1.99 1.76
CA ASN A 206 -11.48 -2.80 1.24
C ASN A 206 -11.12 -3.46 -0.10
N THR A 207 -10.15 -4.37 -0.06
CA THR A 207 -9.79 -5.26 -1.17
C THR A 207 -10.45 -6.63 -0.96
N PRO A 208 -10.62 -7.47 -2.00
CA PRO A 208 -11.12 -8.84 -1.84
C PRO A 208 -10.37 -9.64 -0.76
N PHE A 209 -9.04 -9.52 -0.70
CA PHE A 209 -8.24 -10.15 0.33
C PHE A 209 -8.49 -9.58 1.74
N LEU A 210 -8.60 -8.26 1.89
CA LEU A 210 -8.88 -7.65 3.20
C LEU A 210 -10.26 -8.01 3.75
N ARG A 211 -11.28 -8.14 2.88
CA ARG A 211 -12.60 -8.66 3.27
C ARG A 211 -12.54 -10.14 3.66
N HIS A 212 -11.75 -10.95 2.95
CA HIS A 212 -11.50 -12.34 3.34
C HIS A 212 -10.83 -12.45 4.73
N LEU A 213 -9.82 -11.62 5.02
CA LEU A 213 -9.19 -11.54 6.35
C LEU A 213 -10.14 -11.03 7.44
N ALA A 214 -11.19 -10.27 7.08
CA ALA A 214 -12.26 -9.85 7.99
C ALA A 214 -13.35 -10.93 8.20
N GLY A 215 -13.19 -12.11 7.59
CA GLY A 215 -14.13 -13.24 7.73
C GLY A 215 -15.31 -13.21 6.75
N GLU A 216 -15.28 -12.38 5.70
CA GLU A 216 -16.30 -12.43 4.65
C GLU A 216 -16.09 -13.67 3.74
N GLU A 217 -17.17 -14.43 3.54
CA GLU A 217 -17.21 -15.62 2.68
C GLU A 217 -17.12 -15.25 1.19
N ASP A 218 -16.66 -16.18 0.35
CA ASP A 218 -16.62 -16.10 -1.13
C ASP A 218 -15.89 -14.88 -1.74
N GLN A 219 -15.00 -14.21 -0.99
CA GLN A 219 -14.27 -13.03 -1.48
C GLN A 219 -13.05 -13.37 -2.36
N LEU A 220 -12.50 -14.58 -2.24
CA LEU A 220 -11.39 -15.07 -3.06
C LEU A 220 -11.86 -16.19 -3.99
N SER A 221 -11.30 -16.25 -5.20
CA SER A 221 -11.44 -17.43 -6.05
C SER A 221 -10.59 -18.59 -5.51
N GLU A 222 -10.93 -19.83 -5.88
CA GLU A 222 -10.09 -21.01 -5.57
C GLU A 222 -8.63 -20.81 -6.02
N GLN A 223 -8.41 -20.11 -7.15
CA GLN A 223 -7.09 -19.76 -7.66
C GLN A 223 -6.35 -18.78 -6.73
N ALA A 224 -7.01 -17.71 -6.29
CA ALA A 224 -6.43 -16.75 -5.36
C ALA A 224 -6.16 -17.35 -3.97
N MET A 225 -7.00 -18.30 -3.51
CA MET A 225 -6.74 -19.04 -2.26
C MET A 225 -5.48 -19.94 -2.38
N ARG A 226 -5.32 -20.67 -3.49
CA ARG A 226 -4.08 -21.43 -3.75
C ARG A 226 -2.88 -20.50 -3.86
N GLY A 227 -3.03 -19.36 -4.54
CA GLY A 227 -1.99 -18.34 -4.67
C GLY A 227 -1.50 -17.81 -3.33
N TRP A 228 -2.42 -17.52 -2.42
CA TRP A 228 -2.10 -17.08 -1.06
C TRP A 228 -1.35 -18.16 -0.28
N GLN A 229 -1.85 -19.41 -0.28
CA GLN A 229 -1.15 -20.54 0.33
C GLN A 229 0.26 -20.71 -0.27
N ARG A 230 0.39 -20.59 -1.59
CA ARG A 230 1.65 -20.79 -2.30
C ARG A 230 2.65 -19.68 -2.01
N PHE A 231 2.20 -18.43 -1.89
CA PHE A 231 2.99 -17.27 -1.48
C PHE A 231 3.62 -17.45 -0.08
N ASP A 232 2.87 -18.03 0.86
CA ASP A 232 3.38 -18.43 2.18
C ASP A 232 4.40 -19.58 2.09
N GLU A 233 4.04 -20.68 1.42
CA GLU A 233 4.88 -21.88 1.31
C GLU A 233 6.22 -21.66 0.57
N ILE A 234 6.22 -20.76 -0.42
CA ILE A 234 7.42 -20.38 -1.18
C ILE A 234 8.37 -19.55 -0.31
N GLY A 235 7.81 -18.67 0.53
CA GLY A 235 8.53 -17.80 1.45
C GLY A 235 8.41 -16.30 1.16
N CYS A 236 7.57 -15.87 0.21
CA CYS A 236 7.40 -14.45 -0.15
C CYS A 236 6.98 -13.58 1.06
N VAL A 237 6.14 -14.17 1.92
CA VAL A 237 5.69 -13.56 3.18
C VAL A 237 6.83 -13.26 4.17
N SER A 238 8.04 -13.82 4.01
CA SER A 238 9.18 -13.47 4.88
C SER A 238 9.60 -12.00 4.75
N CYS A 239 9.41 -11.40 3.58
CA CYS A 239 9.67 -9.98 3.30
C CYS A 239 8.36 -9.19 3.20
N HIS A 240 7.35 -9.76 2.54
CA HIS A 240 6.07 -9.12 2.26
C HIS A 240 4.99 -9.49 3.27
N ASN A 241 5.09 -8.93 4.49
CA ASN A 241 4.18 -9.21 5.60
C ASN A 241 3.64 -7.96 6.31
N GLY A 242 2.78 -8.20 7.30
CA GLY A 242 2.16 -7.20 8.15
C GLY A 242 0.95 -6.55 7.49
N ILE A 243 0.61 -5.34 7.95
CA ILE A 243 -0.55 -4.59 7.46
C ILE A 243 -0.42 -4.17 5.99
N ASN A 244 0.81 -3.94 5.52
CA ASN A 244 1.08 -3.40 4.18
C ASN A 244 1.75 -4.41 3.22
N LEU A 245 1.84 -5.68 3.60
CA LEU A 245 2.47 -6.77 2.82
C LEU A 245 3.82 -6.37 2.22
N GLY A 246 4.72 -5.99 3.12
CA GLY A 246 5.94 -5.25 2.82
C GLY A 246 5.83 -3.83 3.38
N GLY A 247 6.61 -2.90 2.84
CA GLY A 247 6.66 -1.53 3.37
C GLY A 247 7.19 -1.42 4.81
N ASN A 248 7.80 -2.48 5.35
CA ASN A 248 8.12 -2.64 6.77
C ASN A 248 9.58 -3.01 7.05
N SER A 249 10.35 -3.34 6.02
CA SER A 249 11.73 -3.82 6.12
C SER A 249 12.58 -3.35 4.94
N TYR A 250 13.90 -3.44 5.10
CA TYR A 250 14.88 -3.35 4.03
C TYR A 250 15.36 -4.75 3.67
N GLN A 251 15.58 -5.04 2.39
CA GLN A 251 16.13 -6.31 1.90
C GLN A 251 17.09 -6.07 0.74
N GLN A 252 18.09 -6.93 0.59
CA GLN A 252 18.98 -6.91 -0.58
C GLN A 252 18.22 -7.40 -1.82
N LEU A 253 18.36 -6.72 -2.95
CA LEU A 253 17.87 -7.21 -4.23
C LEU A 253 18.87 -8.23 -4.81
N GLY A 254 18.41 -9.47 -5.03
CA GLY A 254 19.30 -10.58 -5.40
C GLY A 254 19.99 -11.23 -4.19
N SER A 255 19.24 -11.50 -3.13
CA SER A 255 19.75 -12.11 -1.89
C SER A 255 20.03 -13.62 -1.98
N ALA A 256 19.43 -14.32 -2.95
CA ALA A 256 19.67 -15.74 -3.22
C ALA A 256 20.52 -15.97 -4.49
N THR A 257 20.21 -15.25 -5.58
CA THR A 257 21.03 -15.20 -6.82
C THR A 257 21.15 -13.75 -7.27
N SER A 258 22.23 -13.36 -7.97
CA SER A 258 22.55 -11.95 -8.18
C SER A 258 21.80 -11.31 -9.36
N TYR A 259 20.81 -10.49 -9.04
CA TYR A 259 20.03 -9.72 -10.01
C TYR A 259 20.89 -8.84 -10.95
N PHE A 260 22.04 -8.37 -10.47
CA PHE A 260 22.88 -7.38 -11.16
C PHE A 260 24.03 -7.96 -12.00
N VAL A 261 24.11 -9.29 -12.11
CA VAL A 261 25.17 -9.98 -12.88
C VAL A 261 24.58 -10.70 -14.08
N GLU A 262 23.40 -11.30 -13.92
CA GLU A 262 22.78 -12.16 -14.93
C GLU A 262 21.77 -11.40 -15.80
N HIS A 263 20.95 -10.51 -15.21
CA HIS A 263 19.87 -9.82 -15.93
C HIS A 263 20.17 -8.37 -16.32
N ARG A 264 20.89 -7.59 -15.51
CA ARG A 264 21.21 -6.17 -15.80
C ARG A 264 22.42 -5.63 -15.05
N VAL A 265 23.34 -4.95 -15.73
CA VAL A 265 24.51 -4.34 -15.08
C VAL A 265 24.09 -3.19 -14.18
N ALA A 266 24.47 -3.23 -12.90
CA ALA A 266 24.17 -2.18 -11.93
C ALA A 266 24.73 -0.80 -12.32
N ASN A 267 23.98 0.25 -12.03
CA ASN A 267 24.36 1.65 -12.16
C ASN A 267 24.02 2.44 -10.88
N VAL A 268 24.28 3.75 -10.85
CA VAL A 268 24.07 4.61 -9.68
C VAL A 268 22.64 4.59 -9.11
N ASN A 269 21.63 4.33 -9.95
CA ASN A 269 20.22 4.23 -9.54
C ASN A 269 19.93 2.92 -8.76
N ASP A 270 20.80 1.92 -8.90
CA ASP A 270 20.68 0.61 -8.25
C ASP A 270 21.31 0.57 -6.85
N ASN A 271 22.02 1.62 -6.44
CA ASN A 271 22.75 1.66 -5.18
C ASN A 271 21.85 1.36 -3.96
N GLY A 272 20.60 1.85 -3.95
CA GLY A 272 19.70 1.71 -2.81
C GLY A 272 20.22 2.42 -1.55
N LEU A 273 20.09 1.76 -0.40
CA LEU A 273 20.37 2.30 0.93
C LEU A 273 21.81 2.79 1.13
N ILE A 274 22.81 2.24 0.42
CA ILE A 274 24.21 2.70 0.50
C ILE A 274 24.37 4.19 0.17
N ASN A 275 23.53 4.77 -0.71
CA ASN A 275 23.53 6.21 -1.02
C ASN A 275 23.34 7.09 0.22
N ARG A 276 22.76 6.54 1.29
CA ARG A 276 22.50 7.25 2.55
C ARG A 276 23.26 6.71 3.75
N SER A 277 23.65 5.43 3.75
CA SER A 277 24.36 4.81 4.88
C SER A 277 25.88 4.82 4.73
N LEU A 278 26.38 4.89 3.49
CA LEU A 278 27.79 4.75 3.12
C LEU A 278 28.43 3.40 3.57
N ARG A 279 27.62 2.37 3.82
CA ARG A 279 28.09 1.02 4.21
C ARG A 279 28.02 0.07 3.02
N GLU A 280 29.13 -0.58 2.68
CA GLU A 280 29.24 -1.47 1.51
C GLU A 280 28.17 -2.60 1.50
N HIS A 281 27.80 -3.13 2.68
CA HIS A 281 26.77 -4.15 2.82
C HIS A 281 25.33 -3.67 2.64
N ASP A 282 25.10 -2.35 2.47
CA ASP A 282 23.79 -1.79 2.08
C ASP A 282 23.70 -1.54 0.57
N ALA A 283 24.70 -1.95 -0.22
CA ALA A 283 24.65 -1.90 -1.68
C ALA A 283 23.49 -2.77 -2.19
N HIS A 284 22.66 -2.20 -3.04
CA HIS A 284 21.47 -2.83 -3.61
C HIS A 284 20.43 -3.28 -2.55
N VAL A 285 20.48 -2.69 -1.35
CA VAL A 285 19.46 -2.88 -0.31
C VAL A 285 18.35 -1.85 -0.50
N PHE A 286 17.12 -2.31 -0.67
CA PHE A 286 15.94 -1.49 -0.93
C PHE A 286 14.87 -1.70 0.14
N LYS A 287 14.01 -0.70 0.30
CA LYS A 287 12.76 -0.83 1.07
C LYS A 287 11.84 -1.80 0.32
N VAL A 288 11.39 -2.86 0.98
CA VAL A 288 10.38 -3.77 0.42
C VAL A 288 9.13 -2.96 0.04
N PRO A 289 8.62 -3.04 -1.21
CA PRO A 289 7.41 -2.35 -1.60
C PRO A 289 6.16 -2.96 -0.93
N THR A 290 5.06 -2.21 -0.90
CA THR A 290 3.74 -2.77 -0.58
C THR A 290 3.26 -3.61 -1.76
N LEU A 291 2.48 -4.66 -1.49
CA LEU A 291 1.78 -5.42 -2.52
C LEU A 291 0.28 -5.06 -2.64
N HIS A 292 -0.24 -4.18 -1.79
CA HIS A 292 -1.62 -3.69 -1.95
C HIS A 292 -1.74 -2.85 -3.22
N GLY A 293 -2.65 -3.26 -4.11
CA GLY A 293 -2.81 -2.65 -5.43
C GLY A 293 -1.73 -3.01 -6.46
N VAL A 294 -0.79 -3.93 -6.19
CA VAL A 294 0.38 -4.16 -7.08
C VAL A 294 0.00 -4.51 -8.52
N ALA A 295 -1.09 -5.25 -8.74
CA ALA A 295 -1.59 -5.57 -10.09
C ALA A 295 -2.09 -4.34 -10.89
N GLU A 296 -2.20 -3.17 -10.26
CA GLU A 296 -2.62 -1.89 -10.84
C GLU A 296 -1.41 -0.96 -11.14
N THR A 297 -0.17 -1.37 -10.81
CA THR A 297 1.01 -0.47 -10.74
C THR A 297 2.18 -0.88 -11.63
N ALA A 298 1.94 -1.55 -12.77
CA ALA A 298 3.00 -1.83 -13.75
C ALA A 298 3.60 -0.53 -14.36
N PRO A 299 4.88 -0.51 -14.76
CA PRO A 299 5.89 -1.58 -14.66
C PRO A 299 6.52 -1.70 -13.26
N TYR A 300 7.25 -2.78 -13.03
CA TYR A 300 7.69 -3.25 -11.72
C TYR A 300 9.19 -3.03 -11.46
N PHE A 301 9.55 -3.15 -10.17
CA PHE A 301 10.85 -2.83 -9.57
C PHE A 301 11.23 -1.34 -9.63
N HIS A 302 12.31 -0.97 -8.93
CA HIS A 302 12.69 0.43 -8.66
C HIS A 302 13.06 1.22 -9.92
N ASP A 303 13.43 0.57 -11.00
CA ASP A 303 13.75 1.17 -12.31
C ASP A 303 12.66 0.96 -13.38
N GLY A 304 11.57 0.26 -13.04
CA GLY A 304 10.50 -0.08 -13.99
C GLY A 304 10.97 -1.00 -15.13
N SER A 305 11.94 -1.88 -14.88
CA SER A 305 12.50 -2.79 -15.89
C SER A 305 11.54 -3.90 -16.33
N ILE A 306 10.65 -4.37 -15.45
CA ILE A 306 9.78 -5.53 -15.72
C ILE A 306 8.35 -5.09 -16.06
N ASP A 307 7.80 -5.57 -17.18
CA ASP A 307 6.52 -5.08 -17.71
C ASP A 307 5.27 -5.84 -17.20
N THR A 308 5.39 -7.07 -16.72
CA THR A 308 4.25 -7.91 -16.29
C THR A 308 4.38 -8.40 -14.84
N LEU A 309 3.24 -8.66 -14.20
CA LEU A 309 3.21 -9.11 -12.80
C LEU A 309 3.80 -10.52 -12.67
N GLU A 310 3.54 -11.36 -13.67
CA GLU A 310 3.99 -12.74 -13.79
C GLU A 310 5.53 -12.80 -13.86
N ALA A 311 6.14 -11.95 -14.68
CA ALA A 311 7.60 -11.83 -14.75
C ALA A 311 8.20 -11.28 -13.43
N ALA A 312 7.52 -10.34 -12.77
CA ALA A 312 7.97 -9.84 -11.47
C ALA A 312 7.90 -10.91 -10.36
N ILE A 313 6.93 -11.85 -10.44
CA ILE A 313 6.83 -13.02 -9.56
C ILE A 313 7.96 -14.02 -9.86
N GLU A 314 8.24 -14.30 -11.13
CA GLU A 314 9.32 -15.18 -11.58
C GLU A 314 10.71 -14.68 -11.12
N GLU A 315 11.03 -13.42 -11.43
CA GLU A 315 12.24 -12.69 -11.01
C GLU A 315 12.44 -12.72 -9.49
N MET A 316 11.39 -12.50 -8.69
CA MET A 316 11.47 -12.58 -7.23
C MET A 316 11.65 -14.01 -6.71
N GLY A 317 11.04 -15.00 -7.38
CA GLY A 317 11.23 -16.42 -7.08
C GLY A 317 12.69 -16.86 -7.24
N GLU A 318 13.31 -16.49 -8.36
CA GLU A 318 14.73 -16.75 -8.61
C GLU A 318 15.61 -15.94 -7.66
N HIS A 319 15.56 -14.61 -7.72
CA HIS A 319 16.57 -13.75 -7.11
C HIS A 319 16.50 -13.63 -5.59
N GLN A 320 15.32 -13.80 -4.98
CA GLN A 320 15.18 -13.70 -3.52
C GLN A 320 15.06 -15.04 -2.81
N LEU A 321 14.72 -16.12 -3.53
CA LEU A 321 14.44 -17.42 -2.90
C LEU A 321 15.23 -18.58 -3.53
N GLY A 322 15.92 -18.38 -4.66
CA GLY A 322 16.66 -19.42 -5.37
C GLY A 322 15.74 -20.48 -5.99
N ARG A 323 14.54 -20.08 -6.41
CA ARG A 323 13.47 -20.97 -6.88
C ARG A 323 13.01 -20.60 -8.29
N GLN A 324 13.25 -21.48 -9.25
CA GLN A 324 12.44 -21.50 -10.47
C GLN A 324 11.02 -21.92 -10.10
N LEU A 325 10.04 -21.08 -10.43
CA LEU A 325 8.63 -21.30 -10.12
C LEU A 325 7.95 -22.07 -11.26
N SER A 326 6.87 -22.79 -10.95
CA SER A 326 6.03 -23.38 -12.00
C SER A 326 5.09 -22.31 -12.58
N GLN A 327 4.66 -22.43 -13.83
CA GLN A 327 3.64 -21.52 -14.38
C GLN A 327 2.36 -21.52 -13.53
N GLN A 328 1.99 -22.65 -12.92
CA GLN A 328 0.84 -22.71 -12.02
C GLN A 328 1.09 -21.96 -10.71
N ASP A 329 2.31 -21.98 -10.17
CA ASP A 329 2.70 -21.19 -8.99
C ASP A 329 2.59 -19.69 -9.35
N ILE A 330 3.10 -19.28 -10.52
CA ILE A 330 3.07 -17.89 -11.00
C ILE A 330 1.62 -17.43 -11.24
N ASP A 331 0.80 -18.22 -11.95
CA ASP A 331 -0.60 -17.91 -12.26
C ASP A 331 -1.48 -17.86 -11.00
N ASP A 332 -1.28 -18.78 -10.05
CA ASP A 332 -2.00 -18.77 -8.78
C ASP A 332 -1.59 -17.55 -7.93
N ILE A 333 -0.29 -17.25 -7.81
CA ILE A 333 0.20 -16.08 -7.07
C ILE A 333 -0.25 -14.78 -7.72
N SER A 334 -0.26 -14.67 -9.06
CA SER A 334 -0.81 -13.50 -9.76
C SER A 334 -2.28 -13.28 -9.40
N ALA A 335 -3.11 -14.34 -9.37
CA ALA A 335 -4.50 -14.23 -8.93
C ALA A 335 -4.64 -13.80 -7.45
N PHE A 336 -3.73 -14.21 -6.57
CA PHE A 336 -3.65 -13.70 -5.20
C PHE A 336 -3.28 -12.21 -5.16
N LEU A 337 -2.24 -11.78 -5.88
CA LEU A 337 -1.80 -10.38 -5.91
C LEU A 337 -2.86 -9.45 -6.55
N GLN A 338 -3.62 -9.94 -7.52
CA GLN A 338 -4.80 -9.25 -8.05
C GLN A 338 -5.91 -9.07 -7.00
N SER A 339 -6.04 -10.00 -6.04
CA SER A 339 -6.98 -9.89 -4.92
C SER A 339 -6.57 -8.87 -3.85
N LEU A 340 -5.35 -8.33 -3.94
CA LEU A 340 -4.86 -7.18 -3.18
C LEU A 340 -5.24 -5.84 -3.85
N GLY A 341 -5.89 -5.85 -5.01
CA GLY A 341 -6.40 -4.68 -5.72
C GLY A 341 -7.82 -4.24 -5.28
N GLY A 342 -8.25 -3.06 -5.74
CA GLY A 342 -9.54 -2.45 -5.40
C GLY A 342 -10.50 -2.36 -6.58
N ARG A 343 -11.81 -2.59 -6.36
CA ARG A 343 -12.83 -2.31 -7.39
C ARG A 343 -13.10 -0.80 -7.53
N GLY A 344 -12.22 -0.11 -8.25
CA GLY A 344 -12.46 1.23 -8.77
C GLY A 344 -11.95 2.37 -7.90
N MET A 345 -11.96 3.56 -8.52
CA MET A 345 -11.28 4.78 -8.04
C MET A 345 -11.49 5.08 -6.55
N GLY A 346 -10.38 5.33 -5.85
CA GLY A 346 -10.38 5.97 -4.54
C GLY A 346 -10.84 7.42 -4.65
N MET A 347 -12.16 7.61 -4.64
CA MET A 347 -12.85 8.89 -4.69
C MET A 347 -13.98 8.86 -3.68
N MET A 348 -13.69 9.21 -2.41
CA MET A 348 -14.72 9.57 -1.42
C MET A 348 -15.36 10.94 -1.72
N MET A 349 -15.55 11.28 -3.00
CA MET A 349 -16.27 12.46 -3.49
C MET A 349 -17.80 12.33 -3.35
N GLY A 350 -18.25 11.51 -2.39
CA GLY A 350 -19.62 11.51 -1.92
C GLY A 350 -19.89 12.78 -1.12
N ASN A 351 -20.51 13.76 -1.77
CA ASN A 351 -21.05 14.98 -1.16
C ASN A 351 -20.06 16.13 -0.84
N MET A 352 -18.86 16.16 -1.44
CA MET A 352 -18.12 17.43 -1.61
C MET A 352 -18.81 18.30 -2.66
N GLY A 353 -19.89 18.98 -2.26
CA GLY A 353 -20.57 19.94 -3.12
C GLY A 353 -19.67 21.14 -3.44
N MET A 354 -19.62 21.54 -4.71
CA MET A 354 -18.88 22.74 -5.14
C MET A 354 -19.30 23.96 -4.30
N GLY A 355 -18.33 24.56 -3.59
CA GLY A 355 -18.54 25.81 -2.87
C GLY A 355 -19.05 26.89 -3.83
N ARG A 356 -20.11 27.62 -3.44
CA ARG A 356 -20.73 28.64 -4.29
C ARG A 356 -19.78 29.83 -4.50
N GLY A 357 -18.94 29.78 -5.54
CA GLY A 357 -18.10 30.91 -5.95
C GLY A 357 -17.00 30.59 -6.96
N GLN A 358 -16.44 29.38 -6.96
CA GLN A 358 -15.22 29.07 -7.73
C GLN A 358 -15.54 28.42 -9.09
N GLY A 359 -15.62 29.25 -10.13
CA GLY A 359 -15.44 28.83 -11.52
C GLY A 359 -13.95 28.67 -11.87
N MET A 360 -13.64 28.39 -13.15
CA MET A 360 -12.26 28.22 -13.62
C MET A 360 -11.34 29.38 -13.22
N ARG A 361 -10.13 29.05 -12.74
CA ARG A 361 -9.13 30.01 -12.22
C ARG A 361 -8.84 31.11 -13.26
N GLN A 362 -9.12 32.36 -12.90
CA GLN A 362 -8.93 33.51 -13.79
C GLN A 362 -7.41 33.74 -13.98
N GLY A 363 -6.93 33.58 -15.22
CA GLY A 363 -5.50 33.61 -15.56
C GLY A 363 -4.98 32.35 -16.26
N GLN A 364 -5.74 31.26 -16.28
CA GLN A 364 -5.43 30.10 -17.15
C GLN A 364 -5.83 30.39 -18.60
N ASP A 365 -5.00 31.15 -19.31
CA ASP A 365 -5.05 31.19 -20.78
C ASP A 365 -4.76 29.79 -21.33
N MET A 366 -5.66 29.27 -22.16
CA MET A 366 -5.40 28.02 -22.89
C MET A 366 -4.30 28.28 -23.92
N GLY A 367 -3.07 27.90 -23.58
CA GLY A 367 -1.92 27.96 -24.47
C GLY A 367 -2.27 27.33 -25.81
N ARG A 368 -2.18 28.12 -26.90
CA ARG A 368 -2.69 27.74 -28.22
C ARG A 368 -1.86 26.61 -28.84
N GLY A 369 -2.23 25.37 -28.55
CA GLY A 369 -1.84 24.21 -29.33
C GLY A 369 -2.21 24.44 -30.81
N GLN A 370 -1.28 24.12 -31.71
CA GLN A 370 -1.47 24.33 -33.15
C GLN A 370 -2.54 23.36 -33.68
N GLY A 371 -3.62 23.87 -34.27
CA GLY A 371 -4.58 23.03 -35.02
C GLY A 371 -6.08 23.23 -34.75
N MET A 372 -6.58 24.48 -34.72
CA MET A 372 -8.01 24.74 -34.92
C MET A 372 -8.20 25.89 -35.93
N HIS A 373 -9.03 25.67 -36.95
CA HIS A 373 -9.42 26.68 -37.93
C HIS A 373 -10.66 27.47 -37.44
N GLU A 374 -10.82 28.69 -37.95
CA GLU A 374 -11.91 29.59 -37.56
C GLU A 374 -13.29 29.07 -38.00
N GLY A 375 -14.25 29.02 -37.06
CA GLY A 375 -15.65 28.74 -37.39
C GLY A 375 -16.57 28.57 -36.18
N GLN A 376 -17.62 29.39 -36.14
CA GLN A 376 -18.83 29.23 -35.30
C GLN A 376 -18.62 29.24 -33.76
N GLY A 377 -18.57 30.43 -33.16
CA GLY A 377 -18.71 30.60 -31.71
C GLY A 377 -20.17 30.38 -31.24
N MET A 378 -20.35 29.66 -30.13
CA MET A 378 -21.66 29.47 -29.50
C MET A 378 -22.15 30.75 -28.79
N ARG A 379 -23.46 31.02 -28.88
CA ARG A 379 -24.08 32.18 -28.22
C ARG A 379 -24.51 31.84 -26.79
N GLN A 380 -24.42 32.84 -25.92
CA GLN A 380 -24.85 32.79 -24.52
C GLN A 380 -26.36 32.63 -24.40
N GLY A 381 -26.85 31.81 -23.44
CA GLY A 381 -28.25 31.87 -22.98
C GLY A 381 -29.16 30.65 -23.18
N GLN A 382 -28.65 29.41 -23.18
CA GLN A 382 -29.50 28.21 -23.05
C GLN A 382 -29.00 27.31 -21.91
N GLY A 383 -29.70 27.37 -20.77
CA GLY A 383 -29.55 26.40 -19.68
C GLY A 383 -30.53 25.24 -19.85
N MET A 384 -30.11 24.02 -19.48
CA MET A 384 -30.99 22.85 -19.45
C MET A 384 -31.60 22.69 -18.05
N HIS A 385 -32.92 22.54 -17.99
CA HIS A 385 -33.65 22.30 -16.74
C HIS A 385 -33.60 20.82 -16.32
N GLU A 386 -33.86 20.57 -15.04
CA GLU A 386 -33.83 19.25 -14.40
C GLU A 386 -34.85 18.24 -14.98
N GLY A 387 -34.60 16.95 -14.71
CA GLY A 387 -35.68 15.96 -14.62
C GLY A 387 -35.90 15.04 -15.82
N LYS A 388 -34.89 14.26 -16.22
CA LYS A 388 -35.08 12.94 -16.89
C LYS A 388 -33.82 12.07 -16.80
N GLY A 389 -33.87 11.03 -15.98
CA GLY A 389 -32.79 10.02 -15.91
C GLY A 389 -32.85 9.06 -17.11
N MET A 390 -31.70 8.72 -17.68
CA MET A 390 -31.59 7.70 -18.72
C MET A 390 -31.50 6.30 -18.09
N ARG A 391 -32.25 5.35 -18.65
CA ARG A 391 -32.16 3.93 -18.28
C ARG A 391 -31.11 3.20 -19.11
N GLN A 392 -30.61 2.11 -18.54
CA GLN A 392 -29.58 1.24 -19.09
C GLN A 392 -30.04 0.52 -20.38
N GLY A 393 -29.15 0.42 -21.37
CA GLY A 393 -29.25 -0.55 -22.48
C GLY A 393 -29.79 -0.04 -23.82
N GLN A 394 -28.97 0.70 -24.58
CA GLN A 394 -29.05 0.75 -26.05
C GLN A 394 -27.71 1.22 -26.63
N GLY A 395 -27.06 0.39 -27.46
CA GLY A 395 -25.82 0.73 -28.17
C GLY A 395 -26.09 1.29 -29.56
N MET A 396 -25.12 2.02 -30.14
CA MET A 396 -25.28 2.67 -31.45
C MET A 396 -24.21 2.26 -32.48
N HIS A 397 -24.67 1.62 -33.56
CA HIS A 397 -23.94 1.27 -34.80
C HIS A 397 -24.95 1.40 -35.96
N GLN A 398 -24.67 1.87 -37.17
CA GLN A 398 -23.50 2.54 -37.79
C GLN A 398 -23.89 4.01 -38.13
N GLY A 399 -23.07 4.93 -38.68
CA GLY A 399 -21.85 4.85 -39.51
C GLY A 399 -22.20 5.21 -40.97
N GLY A 400 -21.31 5.93 -41.68
CA GLY A 400 -21.64 6.41 -43.03
C GLY A 400 -20.55 7.22 -43.76
N MET A 401 -19.83 6.55 -44.66
CA MET A 401 -19.09 7.17 -45.78
C MET A 401 -19.69 6.70 -47.11
N ARG A 402 -19.59 7.54 -48.15
CA ARG A 402 -20.01 7.27 -49.54
C ARG A 402 -19.25 8.21 -50.51
N PRO A 403 -19.19 7.91 -51.83
CA PRO A 403 -19.06 6.60 -52.47
C PRO A 403 -18.04 6.59 -53.64
N GLY A 404 -17.63 5.41 -54.14
CA GLY A 404 -16.93 5.35 -55.43
C GLY A 404 -16.41 3.97 -55.85
N GLN A 405 -16.98 3.41 -56.93
CA GLN A 405 -16.56 2.16 -57.62
C GLN A 405 -16.69 0.87 -56.76
N GLY A 406 -16.90 -0.32 -57.30
CA GLY A 406 -17.30 -0.74 -58.66
C GLY A 406 -17.56 -2.26 -58.66
N MET A 407 -18.70 -2.72 -59.19
CA MET A 407 -19.16 -4.11 -59.01
C MET A 407 -18.40 -5.15 -59.86
N ARG A 408 -18.22 -6.35 -59.29
CA ARG A 408 -18.53 -7.65 -59.94
C ARG A 408 -18.68 -8.77 -58.89
N GLN A 409 -19.64 -9.67 -59.13
CA GLN A 409 -19.80 -10.94 -58.43
C GLN A 409 -19.34 -12.07 -59.36
N GLN A 410 -18.83 -13.19 -58.81
CA GLN A 410 -18.91 -14.49 -59.48
C GLN A 410 -18.75 -15.66 -58.47
N GLU A 411 -19.88 -16.34 -58.23
CA GLU A 411 -20.11 -17.79 -58.07
C GLU A 411 -19.03 -18.71 -57.42
N MET A 412 -19.47 -19.47 -56.40
CA MET A 412 -18.81 -20.69 -55.92
C MET A 412 -19.64 -21.95 -56.30
N PRO A 413 -19.02 -23.06 -56.73
CA PRO A 413 -19.67 -24.38 -56.81
C PRO A 413 -19.44 -25.24 -55.55
N GLN A 414 -20.36 -26.17 -55.28
CA GLN A 414 -20.29 -27.15 -54.16
C GLN A 414 -19.84 -28.55 -54.62
N SER A 415 -19.23 -29.35 -53.73
CA SER A 415 -19.33 -30.83 -53.64
C SER A 415 -18.28 -31.41 -52.66
N GLN A 416 -18.40 -32.60 -52.05
CA GLN A 416 -19.55 -33.49 -51.71
C GLN A 416 -19.14 -34.40 -50.51
N SER A 417 -20.02 -35.31 -50.05
CA SER A 417 -19.90 -36.03 -48.77
C SER A 417 -19.83 -37.58 -48.86
N ARG A 418 -19.35 -38.23 -47.79
CA ARG A 418 -19.60 -39.61 -47.28
C ARG A 418 -18.83 -39.78 -45.95
N THR A 419 -19.26 -40.28 -44.78
CA THR A 419 -20.29 -41.25 -44.26
C THR A 419 -19.79 -42.68 -44.02
N GLY A 420 -19.84 -43.14 -42.75
CA GLY A 420 -19.64 -44.54 -42.29
C GLY A 420 -18.93 -44.61 -40.92
N THR A 421 -19.60 -44.70 -39.75
CA THR A 421 -20.32 -45.83 -39.08
C THR A 421 -19.43 -46.85 -38.34
N MET A 422 -19.68 -47.02 -37.03
CA MET A 422 -19.12 -48.04 -36.13
C MET A 422 -19.90 -49.38 -36.19
N PRO A 423 -19.40 -50.43 -35.52
CA PRO A 423 -20.23 -51.24 -34.61
C PRO A 423 -19.65 -51.34 -33.18
N ALA A 424 -20.33 -52.05 -32.28
CA ALA A 424 -20.13 -52.00 -30.81
C ALA A 424 -19.96 -53.38 -30.14
N GLY A 425 -19.73 -53.38 -28.81
CA GLY A 425 -19.70 -54.56 -27.91
C GLY A 425 -18.43 -54.58 -27.02
N ASP A 426 -18.49 -54.90 -25.72
CA ASP A 426 -19.65 -55.17 -24.87
C ASP A 426 -19.36 -54.99 -23.36
N THR A 427 -20.41 -55.18 -22.54
CA THR A 427 -20.51 -55.22 -21.05
C THR A 427 -19.36 -55.94 -20.28
N ASN A 428 -19.16 -55.90 -18.95
CA ASN A 428 -19.94 -55.49 -17.76
C ASN A 428 -18.95 -55.34 -16.56
N THR A 429 -19.21 -54.92 -15.30
CA THR A 429 -20.40 -54.61 -14.47
C THR A 429 -20.02 -53.63 -13.33
N ALA A 430 -20.94 -53.23 -12.44
CA ALA A 430 -20.67 -52.50 -11.18
C ALA A 430 -21.20 -53.24 -9.93
N SER A 431 -20.66 -52.92 -8.75
CA SER A 431 -21.15 -53.34 -7.41
C SER A 431 -20.87 -52.25 -6.37
N ALA A 432 -21.67 -52.18 -5.28
CA ALA A 432 -21.70 -51.04 -4.36
C ALA A 432 -21.37 -51.37 -2.88
N ASN A 433 -21.23 -50.28 -2.11
CA ASN A 433 -21.19 -50.09 -0.65
C ASN A 433 -22.15 -50.99 0.20
N PRO A 434 -22.07 -51.02 1.55
CA PRO A 434 -21.28 -50.16 2.48
C PRO A 434 -20.55 -50.89 3.64
N ALA A 435 -19.82 -50.13 4.50
CA ALA A 435 -20.01 -50.12 5.97
C ALA A 435 -18.99 -49.23 6.73
N SER A 436 -19.45 -48.56 7.80
CA SER A 436 -18.61 -47.94 8.84
C SER A 436 -18.95 -48.55 10.21
N PRO A 437 -17.98 -48.65 11.13
CA PRO A 437 -18.20 -48.07 12.46
C PRO A 437 -16.96 -47.38 13.06
N GLY A 438 -17.18 -46.43 13.98
CA GLY A 438 -16.13 -45.81 14.80
C GLY A 438 -15.98 -46.47 16.19
N PRO A 439 -15.63 -45.72 17.25
CA PRO A 439 -14.45 -44.86 17.31
C PRO A 439 -13.59 -45.11 18.57
N ARG A 440 -12.25 -45.00 18.46
CA ARG A 440 -11.22 -44.99 19.54
C ARG A 440 -9.86 -44.70 18.87
N ALA A 441 -8.84 -44.11 19.49
CA ALA A 441 -8.72 -43.47 20.82
C ALA A 441 -7.66 -42.34 20.75
N ARG A 442 -7.55 -41.52 21.82
CA ARG A 442 -6.55 -40.44 21.92
C ARG A 442 -5.12 -41.01 22.10
N GLY A 443 -4.20 -40.67 21.21
CA GLY A 443 -2.76 -40.93 21.34
C GLY A 443 -1.97 -39.63 21.30
N ALA A 444 -1.26 -39.29 22.37
CA ALA A 444 -0.53 -38.03 22.49
C ALA A 444 0.88 -38.14 21.84
N GLN A 445 1.03 -37.62 20.62
CA GLN A 445 2.36 -37.38 20.04
C GLN A 445 2.90 -36.02 20.47
N ARG A 446 4.15 -36.00 20.93
CA ARG A 446 4.85 -34.80 21.41
C ARG A 446 5.23 -33.93 20.21
N ARG A 447 4.61 -32.75 20.06
CA ARG A 447 5.13 -31.74 19.13
C ARG A 447 6.40 -31.12 19.71
N LEU A 448 7.53 -31.35 19.04
CA LEU A 448 8.76 -30.60 19.24
C LEU A 448 8.54 -29.20 18.66
N TRP A 449 8.53 -28.18 19.51
CA TRP A 449 8.54 -26.77 19.08
C TRP A 449 9.99 -26.34 18.87
N TYR A 450 10.38 -26.11 17.62
CA TYR A 450 11.61 -25.41 17.27
C TYR A 450 11.34 -23.91 17.20
N CYS A 451 11.62 -23.18 18.28
CA CYS A 451 11.77 -21.72 18.19
C CYS A 451 13.14 -21.41 17.61
N ASN A 452 13.19 -20.85 16.39
CA ASN A 452 14.43 -20.55 15.68
C ASN A 452 14.58 -19.04 15.44
N CYS A 453 14.72 -18.29 16.52
CA CYS A 453 15.07 -16.86 16.53
C CYS A 453 16.15 -16.58 17.59
N CYS A 454 16.86 -15.47 17.43
CA CYS A 454 17.95 -15.00 18.31
C CYS A 454 19.24 -15.84 18.28
N SER A 455 19.95 -15.84 17.15
CA SER A 455 21.40 -16.11 17.10
C SER A 455 22.19 -14.95 17.75
N ALA A 456 22.07 -14.79 19.06
CA ALA A 456 22.76 -13.77 19.86
C ALA A 456 23.43 -14.40 21.08
N VAL A 457 24.76 -14.55 21.04
CA VAL A 457 25.53 -15.23 22.10
C VAL A 457 25.75 -14.30 23.29
N CYS A 458 24.93 -14.43 24.33
CA CYS A 458 25.17 -13.81 25.63
C CYS A 458 25.93 -14.78 26.56
N PRO A 459 27.12 -14.42 27.08
CA PRO A 459 27.90 -15.32 27.93
C PRO A 459 27.33 -15.44 29.35
N GLY A 460 27.19 -16.67 29.84
CA GLY A 460 27.15 -16.97 31.28
C GLY A 460 25.77 -17.03 31.96
N LYS A 461 24.97 -18.06 31.65
CA LYS A 461 23.95 -18.61 32.57
C LYS A 461 23.98 -20.13 32.58
N ILE A 462 23.97 -20.72 33.78
CA ILE A 462 23.71 -22.14 34.02
C ILE A 462 22.32 -22.22 34.65
N ALA A 463 21.45 -23.08 34.12
CA ALA A 463 20.11 -23.32 34.68
C ALA A 463 20.14 -24.45 35.73
N ASP A 464 19.33 -24.31 36.79
CA ASP A 464 18.97 -25.45 37.64
C ASP A 464 17.71 -26.17 37.12
N ARG A 465 17.40 -27.33 37.72
CA ARG A 465 16.40 -28.27 37.20
C ARG A 465 14.93 -27.87 37.41
N ASN A 466 14.63 -26.79 38.14
CA ASN A 466 13.25 -26.40 38.46
C ASN A 466 12.73 -25.15 37.71
N GLY A 467 13.53 -24.55 36.82
CA GLY A 467 13.02 -23.61 35.79
C GLY A 467 12.56 -22.23 36.27
N THR A 468 12.75 -21.86 37.54
CA THR A 468 12.37 -20.55 38.07
C THR A 468 13.48 -19.51 37.90
N CYS A 469 13.32 -18.59 36.95
CA CYS A 469 14.26 -17.49 36.74
C CYS A 469 14.04 -16.38 37.78
N SER A 470 15.02 -16.13 38.65
CA SER A 470 14.95 -15.07 39.67
C SER A 470 16.10 -14.06 39.55
N LEU A 471 15.75 -12.77 39.63
CA LEU A 471 16.72 -11.66 39.60
C LEU A 471 17.40 -11.52 40.96
N ARG A 472 18.66 -11.96 41.07
CA ARG A 472 19.52 -11.55 42.19
C ARG A 472 19.82 -10.05 42.07
N ARG A 473 19.43 -9.27 43.08
CA ARG A 473 19.90 -7.90 43.27
C ARG A 473 21.41 -7.91 43.50
N SER A 474 22.19 -7.37 42.57
CA SER A 474 23.61 -7.09 42.78
C SER A 474 23.79 -5.81 43.59
N SER A 475 24.64 -5.84 44.61
CA SER A 475 24.90 -4.68 45.47
C SER A 475 25.61 -3.56 44.72
N ALA A 476 25.17 -2.31 44.90
CA ALA A 476 25.85 -1.15 44.34
C ALA A 476 27.26 -0.98 44.96
N LEU A 477 28.27 -0.75 44.11
CA LEU A 477 29.56 -0.27 44.59
C LEU A 477 29.41 1.18 45.08
N ARG A 478 30.07 1.49 46.21
CA ARG A 478 30.31 2.87 46.62
C ARG A 478 31.50 3.42 45.84
N LEU A 479 31.37 4.65 45.35
CA LEU A 479 32.48 5.56 45.09
C LEU A 479 32.29 6.80 45.97
N SER A 480 33.37 7.37 46.49
CA SER A 480 33.35 8.50 47.42
C SER A 480 34.69 9.22 47.38
N ALA A 481 34.64 10.56 47.33
CA ALA A 481 35.76 11.47 47.07
C ALA A 481 36.38 11.31 45.66
N ILE A 482 36.91 12.38 45.06
CA ILE A 482 37.07 13.76 45.53
C ILE A 482 36.09 14.68 44.80
#